data_AF-A0A2T2ZFI0-F1
#
_entry.id   AF-A0A2T2ZFI0-F1
#
_cell.length_a   1.000
_cell.length_b   1.000
_cell.length_c   1.000
_cell.angle_alpha   90.00
_cell.angle_beta   90.00
_cell.angle_gamma   90.00
#
_symmetry.space_group_name_H-M   'P 1'
#
loop_
_entity.id
_entity.type
_entity.pdbx_description
1 polymer ?
#
loop_
_entity_poly.entity_id
_entity_poly.type
_entity_poly.pdbx_seq_one_letter_code
_entity_poly.pdbx_strand_id
1 'polypeptide(L)'
;MRQLRNRFTDVWDGHENEMQPYPVQRMITIPLRDAATTENSVAGHMNLAAGQAVGLNNDLSSAGDIPRRPTEEAVATLESSAERSMLSG
;
A
#
# COMPACT_ATOMS: atom_id res chain seq x y z
N MET A 1 13.10 2.01 -1.29
CA MET A 1 11.75 1.42 -1.41
C MET A 1 10.76 2.40 -0.82
N ARG A 2 9.55 2.56 -1.37
CA ARG A 2 8.51 3.43 -0.77
C ARG A 2 7.70 2.66 0.28
N GLN A 3 7.46 3.30 1.42
CA GLN A 3 6.89 2.68 2.61
C GLN A 3 5.94 3.67 3.30
N LEU A 4 4.96 3.17 4.06
CA LEU A 4 4.18 4.00 4.97
C LEU A 4 5.05 4.50 6.11
N ARG A 5 4.87 5.75 6.50
CA ARG A 5 5.53 6.31 7.67
C ARG A 5 4.95 5.70 8.94
N ASN A 6 5.81 5.14 9.78
CA ASN A 6 5.47 4.59 11.08
C ASN A 6 6.68 4.60 12.02
N ARG A 7 6.48 4.08 13.25
CA ARG A 7 7.55 3.96 14.24
C ARG A 7 8.78 3.22 13.70
N PHE A 8 8.59 2.15 12.90
CA PHE A 8 9.71 1.45 12.28
C PHE A 8 10.51 2.39 11.37
N THR A 9 9.87 3.10 10.45
CA THR A 9 10.58 4.03 9.56
C THR A 9 11.23 5.19 10.32
N ASP A 10 10.58 5.70 11.38
CA ASP A 10 11.13 6.81 12.18
C ASP A 10 12.39 6.39 12.96
N VAL A 11 12.47 5.13 13.42
CA VAL A 11 13.66 4.60 14.14
C VAL A 11 14.85 4.43 13.20
N TRP A 12 14.59 4.05 11.95
CA TRP A 12 15.61 3.65 11.00
C TRP A 12 16.05 4.77 10.05
N ASP A 13 15.33 5.89 10.01
CA ASP A 13 15.71 7.09 9.27
C ASP A 13 17.07 7.61 9.76
N GLY A 14 18.10 7.51 8.91
CA GLY A 14 19.48 7.87 9.25
C GLY A 14 20.30 6.79 9.97
N HIS A 15 19.73 5.61 10.23
CA HIS A 15 20.42 4.45 10.82
C HIS A 15 20.47 3.25 9.84
N GLU A 16 20.36 3.49 8.54
CA GLU A 16 20.26 2.42 7.53
C GLU A 16 21.53 1.55 7.47
N ASN A 17 22.69 2.12 7.83
CA ASN A 17 23.97 1.40 7.93
C ASN A 17 24.03 0.41 9.10
N GLU A 18 23.16 0.53 10.09
CA GLU A 18 23.05 -0.40 11.21
C GLU A 18 22.14 -1.60 10.88
N MET A 19 21.36 -1.53 9.79
CA MET A 19 20.56 -2.65 9.32
C MET A 19 21.47 -3.78 8.82
N GLN A 20 21.15 -5.00 9.22
CA GLN A 20 21.75 -6.19 8.63
C GLN A 20 21.43 -6.26 7.13
N PRO A 21 22.32 -6.84 6.30
CA PRO A 21 22.04 -7.03 4.89
C PRO A 21 21.04 -8.16 4.65
N TYR A 22 20.41 -8.16 3.48
CA TYR A 22 19.67 -9.32 3.00
C TYR A 22 20.63 -10.49 2.71
N PRO A 23 20.28 -11.76 3.04
CA PRO A 23 19.03 -12.22 3.64
C PRO A 23 19.03 -12.26 5.17
N VAL A 24 20.14 -11.95 5.84
CA VAL A 24 20.29 -12.04 7.30
C VAL A 24 19.21 -11.23 8.01
N GLN A 25 18.97 -9.99 7.57
CA GLN A 25 17.90 -9.13 8.06
C GLN A 25 16.52 -9.81 8.03
N ARG A 26 16.20 -10.50 6.93
CA ARG A 26 14.92 -11.18 6.78
C ARG A 26 14.81 -12.32 7.79
N MET A 27 15.87 -13.12 7.94
CA MET A 27 15.85 -14.26 8.86
C MET A 27 15.67 -13.82 10.31
N ILE A 28 16.37 -12.78 10.76
CA ILE A 28 16.26 -12.30 12.15
C ILE A 28 14.95 -11.56 12.42
N THR A 29 14.28 -11.01 11.39
CA THR A 29 13.02 -10.26 11.57
C THR A 29 11.76 -11.11 11.43
N ILE A 30 11.81 -12.33 10.86
CA ILE A 30 10.63 -13.20 10.71
C ILE A 30 9.83 -13.34 12.02
N PRO A 31 10.44 -13.73 13.16
CA PRO A 31 9.68 -13.92 14.40
C PRO A 31 8.99 -12.64 14.89
N LEU A 32 9.64 -11.49 14.70
CA LEU A 32 9.07 -10.18 15.07
C LEU A 32 7.86 -9.81 14.20
N ARG A 33 7.90 -10.15 12.90
CA ARG A 33 6.81 -9.90 11.95
C ARG A 33 5.61 -10.80 12.25
N ASP A 34 5.86 -12.05 12.60
CA ASP A 34 4.82 -13.01 12.96
C ASP A 34 4.13 -12.62 14.28
N ALA A 35 4.91 -12.19 15.29
CA ALA A 35 4.38 -11.65 16.53
C ALA A 35 3.54 -10.39 16.29
N ALA A 36 4.04 -9.43 15.50
CA ALA A 36 3.32 -8.21 15.19
C ALA A 36 2.00 -8.46 14.44
N THR A 37 1.97 -9.49 13.59
CA THR A 37 0.75 -9.94 12.89
C THR A 37 -0.26 -10.52 13.88
N THR A 38 0.21 -11.39 14.78
CA THR A 38 -0.63 -12.03 15.81
C THR A 38 -1.24 -11.02 16.78
N GLU A 39 -0.48 -9.99 17.16
CA GLU A 39 -0.90 -8.94 18.10
C GLU A 39 -1.63 -7.77 17.44
N ASN A 40 -1.86 -7.81 16.12
CA ASN A 40 -2.41 -6.71 15.34
C ASN A 40 -1.61 -5.38 15.52
N SER A 41 -0.30 -5.47 15.73
CA SER A 41 0.62 -4.35 15.97
C SER A 41 1.53 -4.04 14.76
N VAL A 42 1.21 -4.63 13.60
CA VAL A 42 1.92 -4.49 12.32
C VAL A 42 2.13 -3.04 11.88
N ALA A 43 1.20 -2.16 12.23
CA ALA A 43 1.21 -0.75 11.85
C ALA A 43 2.51 -0.04 12.29
N GLY A 44 3.05 -0.39 13.46
CA GLY A 44 4.23 0.26 14.05
C GLY A 44 5.53 -0.52 13.97
N HIS A 45 5.48 -1.84 13.73
CA HIS A 45 6.63 -2.73 13.93
C HIS A 45 7.23 -3.30 12.65
N MET A 46 6.70 -2.92 11.49
CA MET A 46 7.17 -3.42 10.20
C MET A 46 7.37 -2.32 9.18
N ASN A 47 8.28 -2.59 8.26
CA ASN A 47 8.29 -1.93 6.97
C ASN A 47 7.02 -2.28 6.19
N LEU A 48 6.13 -1.30 6.02
CA LEU A 48 4.88 -1.43 5.28
C LEU A 48 5.04 -0.83 3.89
N ALA A 49 5.45 -1.66 2.93
CA ALA A 49 5.60 -1.25 1.55
C ALA A 49 4.26 -0.78 0.96
N ALA A 50 4.22 0.46 0.45
CA ALA A 50 3.02 1.04 -0.14
C ALA A 50 3.35 2.08 -1.20
N GLY A 51 2.48 2.20 -2.20
CA GLY A 51 2.50 3.31 -3.18
C GLY A 51 1.92 4.60 -2.58
N GLN A 52 2.07 5.72 -3.29
CA GLN A 52 1.47 7.01 -2.86
C GLN A 52 -0.05 7.03 -2.95
N ALA A 53 -0.62 6.20 -3.83
CA ALA A 53 -2.06 6.07 -3.99
C ALA A 53 -2.75 5.33 -2.82
N VAL A 54 -2.00 4.83 -1.83
CA VAL A 54 -2.57 4.07 -0.70
C VAL A 54 -3.63 4.84 0.08
N GLY A 55 -3.55 6.18 0.12
CA GLY A 55 -4.58 7.02 0.76
C GLY A 55 -5.93 7.04 0.02
N LEU A 56 -6.00 6.50 -1.19
CA LEU A 56 -7.25 6.34 -1.94
C LEU A 56 -7.99 5.05 -1.56
N ASN A 57 -7.33 4.12 -0.88
CA ASN A 57 -7.95 2.87 -0.42
C ASN A 57 -8.77 3.15 0.84
N ASN A 58 -10.09 3.26 0.69
CA ASN A 58 -11.01 3.60 1.77
C ASN A 58 -11.97 2.45 2.14
N ASP A 59 -11.82 1.30 1.50
CA ASP A 59 -12.66 0.13 1.67
C ASP A 59 -11.82 -1.16 1.60
N LEU A 60 -12.45 -2.27 2.00
CA LEU A 60 -11.88 -3.61 1.94
C LEU A 60 -12.70 -4.44 0.94
N SER A 61 -12.41 -4.27 -0.35
CA SER A 61 -13.09 -5.01 -1.41
C SER A 61 -12.57 -6.45 -1.52
N SER A 62 -13.39 -7.34 -2.08
CA SER A 62 -12.90 -8.67 -2.45
C SER A 62 -11.86 -8.57 -3.56
N ALA A 63 -11.00 -9.59 -3.68
CA ALA A 63 -9.96 -9.60 -4.71
C ALA A 63 -10.53 -9.48 -6.15
N GLY A 64 -11.74 -10.00 -6.39
CA GLY A 64 -12.41 -9.88 -7.68
C GLY A 64 -12.96 -8.48 -7.96
N ASP A 65 -13.31 -7.74 -6.91
CA ASP A 65 -13.85 -6.38 -7.04
C ASP A 65 -12.77 -5.34 -7.33
N ILE A 66 -11.53 -5.57 -6.85
CA ILE A 66 -10.38 -4.67 -7.05
C ILE A 66 -10.16 -4.32 -8.53
N PRO A 67 -10.12 -5.27 -9.49
CA PRO A 67 -10.00 -4.94 -10.91
C PRO A 67 -11.34 -4.55 -11.56
N ARG A 68 -12.45 -5.13 -11.08
CA ARG A 68 -13.77 -4.93 -11.67
C ARG A 68 -14.25 -3.49 -11.51
N ARG A 69 -14.18 -2.94 -10.30
CA ARG A 69 -14.69 -1.60 -9.98
C ARG A 69 -13.99 -0.49 -10.78
N PRO A 70 -12.65 -0.39 -10.84
CA PRO A 70 -11.98 0.61 -11.67
C PRO A 70 -12.29 0.47 -13.15
N THR A 71 -12.53 -0.76 -13.64
CA THR A 71 -12.93 -0.99 -15.04
C THR A 71 -14.31 -0.40 -15.32
N GLU A 72 -15.29 -0.70 -14.46
CA GLU A 72 -16.65 -0.14 -14.56
C GLU A 72 -16.64 1.40 -14.45
N GLU A 73 -15.89 1.95 -13.48
CA GLU A 73 -15.73 3.40 -13.30
C GLU A 73 -15.06 4.06 -14.52
N ALA A 74 -14.06 3.43 -15.12
CA ALA A 74 -13.40 3.92 -16.33
C ALA A 74 -14.35 3.95 -17.53
N VAL A 75 -15.14 2.88 -17.74
CA VAL A 75 -16.14 2.82 -18.82
C VAL A 75 -17.17 3.93 -18.66
N ALA A 76 -17.76 4.06 -17.47
CA ALA A 76 -18.77 5.10 -17.20
C ALA A 76 -18.19 6.52 -17.39
N THR A 77 -16.93 6.74 -17.01
CA THR A 77 -16.24 8.03 -17.18
C THR A 77 -16.01 8.37 -18.64
N LEU A 78 -15.64 7.38 -19.46
CA LEU A 78 -15.44 7.55 -20.90
C LEU A 78 -16.75 7.84 -21.63
N GLU A 79 -17.81 7.09 -21.34
CA GLU A 79 -19.15 7.30 -21.90
C GLU A 79 -19.67 8.71 -21.57
N SER A 80 -19.60 9.10 -20.29
CA SER A 80 -20.00 10.44 -19.84
C SER A 80 -19.19 11.55 -20.51
N SER A 81 -17.91 11.31 -20.81
CA SER A 81 -17.05 12.29 -21.48
C SER A 81 -17.35 12.41 -22.97
N ALA A 82 -17.72 11.32 -23.62
CA ALA A 82 -18.16 11.32 -25.01
C ALA A 82 -19.47 12.09 -25.18
N GLU A 83 -20.46 11.84 -24.31
CA GLU A 83 -21.75 12.56 -24.32
C GLU A 83 -21.57 14.08 -24.16
N ARG A 84 -20.74 14.50 -23.18
CA ARG A 84 -20.44 15.93 -22.98
C ARG A 84 -19.78 16.55 -24.22
N SER A 85 -18.88 15.82 -24.86
CA SER A 85 -18.19 16.31 -26.07
C SER A 85 -19.16 16.51 -27.23
N MET A 86 -20.17 15.65 -27.37
CA MET A 86 -21.21 15.76 -28.39
C MET A 86 -22.22 16.90 -28.14
N LEU A 87 -22.43 17.30 -26.88
CA LEU A 87 -23.31 18.42 -26.52
C LEU A 87 -22.61 19.79 -26.66
N SER A 88 -21.28 19.82 -26.69
CA SER A 88 -20.46 21.04 -26.76
C SER A 88 -19.94 21.40 -28.16
N GLY A 89 -20.21 20.58 -29.17
CA GLY A 89 -19.81 20.78 -30.57
C GLY A 89 -21.00 21.09 -31.47
#